data_AF-A0A1B7KML3-F1
#
_entry.id   AF-A0A1B7KML3-F1
#
_cell.length_a   1.000
_cell.length_b   1.000
_cell.length_c   1.000
_cell.angle_alpha   90.00
_cell.angle_beta   90.00
_cell.angle_gamma   90.00
#
_symmetry.space_group_name_H-M   'P 1'
#
loop_
_entity.id
_entity.type
_entity.pdbx_description
1 polymer ?
#
loop_
_entity_poly.entity_id
_entity_poly.type
_entity_poly.pdbx_seq_one_letter_code
_entity_poly.pdbx_strand_id
1 'polypeptide(L)'
;MKRGRAADAVKAARKAANMTQQQLSFEIYESRESVSHQENGRYRVQPNISKYFAEKHNNPWVALEAAAEYTGWGPVKLDGEVVDLHRASVAMKTKEELIEALEAIESVCVANHPRSIRESDKQRLEEAVLQAIDAIVALTQYVAVICTEYGFSWFKMWQKHRAKLQSKGFIRK
;
A
#
# COMPACT_ATOMS: atom_id res chain seq x y z
N MET A 1 0.84 -24.23 -2.10
CA MET A 1 0.78 -22.87 -1.52
C MET A 1 -0.63 -22.34 -1.66
N LYS A 2 -1.16 -21.67 -0.63
CA LYS A 2 -2.40 -20.90 -0.74
C LYS A 2 -2.14 -19.71 -1.68
N ARG A 3 -3.10 -19.37 -2.54
CA ARG A 3 -2.99 -18.24 -3.47
C ARG A 3 -2.84 -16.94 -2.66
N GLY A 4 -1.80 -16.16 -2.97
CA GLY A 4 -1.47 -14.91 -2.28
C GLY A 4 -2.32 -13.72 -2.76
N ARG A 5 -2.40 -12.67 -1.93
CA ARG A 5 -3.20 -11.47 -2.23
C ARG A 5 -2.69 -10.73 -3.46
N ALA A 6 -1.37 -10.76 -3.71
CA ALA A 6 -0.80 -10.16 -4.91
C ALA A 6 -1.31 -10.85 -6.18
N ALA A 7 -1.42 -12.19 -6.16
CA ALA A 7 -1.94 -12.97 -7.29
C ALA A 7 -3.42 -12.66 -7.58
N ASP A 8 -4.21 -12.39 -6.54
CA ASP A 8 -5.58 -11.90 -6.69
C ASP A 8 -5.64 -10.48 -7.25
N ALA A 9 -4.79 -9.58 -6.76
CA ALA A 9 -4.69 -8.21 -7.26
C ALA A 9 -4.32 -8.13 -8.74
N VAL A 10 -3.35 -8.94 -9.21
CA VAL A 10 -2.98 -9.01 -10.64
C VAL A 10 -4.17 -9.46 -11.49
N LYS A 11 -4.83 -10.56 -11.09
CA LYS A 11 -5.97 -11.10 -11.85
C LYS A 11 -7.12 -10.11 -11.90
N ALA A 12 -7.40 -9.41 -10.80
CA ALA A 12 -8.42 -8.36 -10.74
C ALA A 12 -8.04 -7.17 -11.64
N ALA A 13 -6.80 -6.69 -11.55
CA ALA A 13 -6.32 -5.56 -12.36
C ALA A 13 -6.36 -5.88 -13.86
N ARG A 14 -5.92 -7.08 -14.28
CA ARG A 14 -5.99 -7.51 -15.68
C ARG A 14 -7.43 -7.56 -16.19
N LYS A 15 -8.36 -8.10 -15.38
CA LYS A 15 -9.78 -8.15 -15.74
C LYS A 15 -10.39 -6.75 -15.86
N ALA A 16 -10.08 -5.84 -14.93
CA ALA A 16 -10.53 -4.45 -14.99
C ALA A 16 -10.00 -3.71 -16.23
N ALA A 17 -8.80 -4.06 -16.69
CA ALA A 17 -8.23 -3.56 -17.93
C ALA A 17 -8.78 -4.23 -19.21
N ASN A 18 -9.74 -5.17 -19.09
CA ASN A 18 -10.28 -5.97 -20.20
C ASN A 18 -9.22 -6.72 -21.02
N MET A 19 -8.17 -7.22 -20.35
CA MET A 19 -7.07 -7.92 -21.00
C MET A 19 -7.14 -9.43 -20.81
N THR A 20 -6.76 -10.19 -21.84
CA THR A 20 -6.40 -11.61 -21.72
C THR A 20 -5.01 -11.77 -21.10
N GLN A 21 -4.69 -12.96 -20.58
CA GLN A 21 -3.34 -13.26 -20.10
C GLN A 21 -2.29 -13.13 -21.22
N GLN A 22 -2.68 -13.46 -22.47
CA GLN A 22 -1.81 -13.33 -23.64
C GLN A 22 -1.48 -11.87 -23.96
N GLN A 23 -2.49 -10.97 -23.91
CA GLN A 23 -2.25 -9.54 -24.12
C GLN A 23 -1.35 -8.97 -23.02
N LEU A 24 -1.60 -9.32 -21.76
CA LEU A 24 -0.73 -8.88 -20.66
C LEU A 24 0.70 -9.36 -20.86
N SER A 25 0.90 -10.60 -21.31
CA SER A 25 2.24 -11.16 -21.52
C SER A 25 3.06 -10.37 -22.55
N PHE A 26 2.42 -9.86 -23.61
CA PHE A 26 3.08 -8.99 -24.58
C PHE A 26 3.49 -7.64 -23.98
N GLU A 27 2.64 -7.05 -23.13
CA GLU A 27 2.90 -5.75 -22.51
C GLU A 27 4.06 -5.76 -21.50
N ILE A 28 4.23 -6.88 -20.79
CA ILE A 28 5.26 -7.03 -19.75
C ILE A 28 6.49 -7.83 -20.23
N TYR A 29 6.50 -8.25 -21.49
CA TYR A 29 7.53 -9.09 -22.10
C TYR A 29 7.78 -10.42 -21.36
N GLU A 30 6.70 -11.11 -20.99
CA GLU A 30 6.75 -12.44 -20.39
C GLU A 30 5.96 -13.47 -21.22
N SER A 31 6.13 -14.76 -20.89
CA SER A 31 5.24 -15.80 -21.43
C SER A 31 3.86 -15.74 -20.78
N ARG A 32 2.84 -16.16 -21.52
CA ARG A 32 1.47 -16.32 -20.99
C ARG A 32 1.44 -17.27 -19.80
N GLU A 33 2.26 -18.32 -19.84
CA GLU A 33 2.41 -19.32 -18.78
C GLU A 33 2.96 -18.67 -17.50
N SER A 34 3.93 -17.76 -17.61
CA SER A 34 4.44 -16.98 -16.46
C SER A 34 3.34 -16.14 -15.83
N VAL A 35 2.58 -15.39 -16.64
CA VAL A 35 1.42 -14.62 -16.18
C VAL A 35 0.42 -15.52 -15.45
N SER A 36 0.09 -16.67 -16.02
CA SER A 36 -0.82 -17.64 -15.41
C SER A 36 -0.28 -18.19 -14.09
N HIS A 37 1.01 -18.50 -14.00
CA HIS A 37 1.62 -18.98 -12.76
C HIS A 37 1.59 -17.93 -11.65
N GLN A 38 1.83 -16.66 -11.99
CA GLN A 38 1.73 -15.56 -11.03
C GLN A 38 0.28 -15.31 -10.58
N GLU A 39 -0.69 -15.27 -11.50
CA GLU A 39 -2.11 -15.08 -11.16
C GLU A 39 -2.70 -16.21 -10.31
N ASN A 40 -2.16 -17.42 -10.43
CA ASN A 40 -2.60 -18.59 -9.64
C ASN A 40 -1.75 -18.80 -8.37
N GLY A 41 -0.84 -17.89 -8.04
CA GLY A 41 -0.01 -17.96 -6.84
C GLY A 41 1.00 -19.12 -6.84
N ARG A 42 1.36 -19.64 -8.03
CA ARG A 42 2.48 -20.60 -8.16
C ARG A 42 3.82 -19.88 -8.10
N TYR A 43 3.87 -18.65 -8.61
CA TYR A 43 5.00 -17.73 -8.48
C TYR A 43 4.55 -16.44 -7.79
N ARG A 44 5.51 -15.76 -7.14
CA ARG A 44 5.29 -14.40 -6.62
C ARG A 44 5.11 -13.44 -7.79
N VAL A 45 4.28 -12.42 -7.58
CA VAL A 45 4.08 -11.35 -8.55
C VAL A 45 5.37 -10.56 -8.74
N GLN A 46 5.82 -10.46 -9.99
CA GLN A 46 7.05 -9.77 -10.34
C GLN A 46 6.89 -8.24 -10.41
N PRO A 47 7.95 -7.47 -10.12
CA PRO A 47 7.88 -6.00 -10.09
C PRO A 47 7.43 -5.34 -11.39
N ASN A 48 7.73 -5.94 -12.56
CA ASN A 48 7.30 -5.44 -13.87
C ASN A 48 5.76 -5.43 -14.00
N ILE A 49 5.05 -6.45 -13.50
CA ILE A 49 3.58 -6.51 -13.51
C ILE A 49 3.00 -5.39 -12.62
N SER A 50 3.53 -5.26 -11.39
CA SER A 50 3.12 -4.21 -10.46
C SER A 50 3.35 -2.81 -11.05
N LYS A 51 4.51 -2.59 -11.68
CA LYS A 51 4.85 -1.33 -12.34
C LYS A 51 3.92 -1.04 -13.52
N TYR A 52 3.67 -2.04 -14.38
CA TYR A 52 2.77 -1.91 -15.53
C TYR A 52 1.38 -1.43 -15.11
N PHE A 53 0.76 -2.06 -14.11
CA PHE A 53 -0.58 -1.68 -13.67
C PHE A 53 -0.61 -0.31 -12.97
N ALA A 54 0.41 0.05 -12.20
CA ALA A 54 0.49 1.37 -11.57
C ALA A 54 0.68 2.49 -12.61
N GLU A 55 1.52 2.28 -13.63
CA GLU A 55 1.87 3.30 -14.63
C GLU A 55 0.85 3.43 -15.76
N LYS A 56 0.32 2.30 -16.27
CA LYS A 56 -0.56 2.28 -17.44
C LYS A 56 -2.04 2.29 -17.09
N HIS A 57 -2.40 1.73 -15.94
CA HIS A 57 -3.80 1.53 -15.52
C HIS A 57 -4.17 2.28 -14.24
N ASN A 58 -3.24 3.08 -13.70
CA ASN A 58 -3.42 3.81 -12.44
C ASN A 58 -3.93 2.93 -11.29
N ASN A 59 -3.50 1.66 -11.26
CA ASN A 59 -3.92 0.69 -10.27
C ASN A 59 -2.82 0.52 -9.21
N PRO A 60 -3.04 1.02 -7.98
CA PRO A 60 -2.03 0.96 -6.92
C PRO A 60 -1.95 -0.41 -6.24
N TRP A 61 -3.01 -1.21 -6.32
CA TRP A 61 -3.21 -2.39 -5.48
C TRP A 61 -2.22 -3.51 -5.77
N VAL A 62 -1.86 -3.72 -7.05
CA VAL A 62 -0.91 -4.78 -7.41
C VAL A 62 0.44 -4.56 -6.74
N ALA A 63 0.95 -3.33 -6.74
CA ALA A 63 2.21 -2.99 -6.12
C ALA A 63 2.16 -3.09 -4.59
N LEU A 64 1.08 -2.62 -3.96
CA LEU A 64 0.90 -2.68 -2.51
C LEU A 64 0.86 -4.13 -2.01
N GLU A 65 0.02 -4.97 -2.62
CA GLU A 65 -0.10 -6.38 -2.22
C GLU A 65 1.18 -7.18 -2.52
N ALA A 66 1.84 -6.93 -3.65
CA ALA A 66 3.12 -7.58 -3.98
C ALA A 66 4.22 -7.19 -2.99
N ALA A 67 4.29 -5.92 -2.57
CA ALA A 67 5.26 -5.47 -1.59
C ALA A 67 5.03 -6.14 -0.23
N ALA A 68 3.79 -6.10 0.28
CA ALA A 68 3.43 -6.70 1.56
C ALA A 68 3.64 -8.23 1.57
N GLU A 69 3.33 -8.93 0.47
CA GLU A 69 3.58 -10.36 0.33
C GLU A 69 5.08 -10.69 0.30
N TYR A 70 5.91 -9.82 -0.31
CA TYR A 70 7.35 -10.04 -0.39
C TYR A 70 8.04 -9.86 0.97
N THR A 71 7.66 -8.82 1.72
CA THR A 71 8.29 -8.43 2.99
C THR A 71 7.66 -9.11 4.21
N GLY A 72 6.41 -9.54 4.11
CA GLY A 72 5.62 -10.04 5.24
C GLY A 72 5.02 -8.94 6.13
N TRP A 73 5.11 -7.67 5.71
CA TRP A 73 4.57 -6.52 6.46
C TRP A 73 4.30 -5.32 5.54
N GLY A 74 3.51 -4.35 6.03
CA GLY A 74 3.16 -3.13 5.31
C GLY A 74 1.67 -3.07 4.98
N PRO A 75 1.22 -1.95 4.38
CA PRO A 75 -0.19 -1.75 4.10
C PRO A 75 -0.67 -2.68 2.98
N VAL A 76 -1.77 -3.37 3.22
CA VAL A 76 -2.53 -4.18 2.24
C VAL A 76 -3.83 -3.47 1.89
N LYS A 77 -4.51 -3.86 0.80
CA LYS A 77 -5.84 -3.35 0.49
C LYS A 77 -6.81 -3.78 1.60
N LEU A 78 -7.62 -2.84 2.10
CA LEU A 78 -8.69 -3.19 3.03
C LEU A 78 -9.90 -3.68 2.21
N ASP A 79 -10.11 -4.99 2.19
CA ASP A 79 -11.15 -5.65 1.39
C ASP A 79 -11.94 -6.71 2.16
N GLY A 80 -11.98 -6.59 3.49
CA GLY A 80 -12.83 -7.40 4.36
C GLY A 80 -14.31 -7.05 4.22
N GLU A 81 -15.18 -7.95 4.69
CA GLU A 81 -16.64 -7.85 4.54
C GLU A 81 -17.25 -6.58 5.17
N VAL A 82 -16.59 -6.01 6.17
CA VAL A 82 -17.04 -4.81 6.91
C VAL A 82 -16.42 -3.51 6.39
N VAL A 83 -15.61 -3.57 5.33
CA VAL A 83 -14.90 -2.39 4.79
C VAL A 83 -15.69 -1.76 3.65
N ASP A 84 -15.93 -0.46 3.76
CA ASP A 84 -16.40 0.37 2.65
C ASP A 84 -15.25 1.22 2.06
N LEU A 85 -14.91 0.96 0.80
CA LEU A 85 -13.87 1.69 0.08
C LEU A 85 -14.39 2.90 -0.69
N HIS A 86 -15.62 3.34 -0.47
CA HIS A 86 -16.10 4.61 -1.02
C HIS A 86 -15.25 5.79 -0.53
N ARG A 87 -14.91 6.74 -1.43
CA ARG A 87 -14.08 7.93 -1.14
C ARG A 87 -14.42 8.68 0.16
N ALA A 88 -15.70 8.79 0.50
CA ALA A 88 -16.14 9.48 1.72
C ALA A 88 -15.81 8.66 2.98
N SER A 89 -16.03 7.35 2.93
CA SER A 89 -15.77 6.41 4.02
C SER A 89 -14.28 6.33 4.32
N VAL A 90 -13.44 6.19 3.29
CA VAL A 90 -11.97 6.20 3.47
C VAL A 90 -11.45 7.54 3.96
N ALA A 91 -12.03 8.68 3.53
CA ALA A 91 -11.63 10.00 4.02
C ALA A 91 -11.97 10.18 5.51
N MET A 92 -13.17 9.76 5.92
CA MET A 92 -13.60 9.80 7.31
C MET A 92 -12.75 8.89 8.20
N LYS A 93 -12.54 7.63 7.77
CA LYS A 93 -11.71 6.69 8.53
C LYS A 93 -10.26 7.16 8.63
N THR A 94 -9.71 7.73 7.55
CA THR A 94 -8.36 8.33 7.60
C THR A 94 -8.25 9.47 8.61
N LYS A 95 -9.29 10.30 8.72
CA LYS A 95 -9.30 11.38 9.72
C LYS A 95 -9.33 10.81 11.15
N GLU A 96 -10.17 9.80 11.39
CA GLU A 96 -10.27 9.10 12.69
C GLU A 96 -8.91 8.52 13.10
N GLU A 97 -8.29 7.71 12.25
CA GLU A 97 -7.00 7.06 12.53
C GLU A 97 -5.86 8.08 12.73
N LEU A 98 -5.90 9.21 12.01
CA LEU A 98 -4.93 10.30 12.23
C LEU A 98 -5.10 10.97 13.59
N ILE A 99 -6.34 11.12 14.07
CA ILE A 99 -6.61 11.70 15.39
C ILE A 99 -6.13 10.72 16.48
N GLU A 100 -6.48 9.44 16.37
CA GLU A 100 -6.05 8.42 17.32
C GLU A 100 -4.51 8.32 17.40
N ALA A 101 -3.83 8.37 16.24
CA ALA A 101 -2.37 8.40 16.19
C ALA A 101 -1.76 9.63 16.88
N LEU A 102 -2.34 10.82 16.66
CA LEU A 102 -1.87 12.05 17.30
C LEU A 102 -2.06 11.98 18.83
N GLU A 103 -3.25 11.59 19.28
CA GLU A 103 -3.57 11.44 20.70
C GLU A 103 -2.66 10.42 21.39
N ALA A 104 -2.42 9.27 20.74
CA ALA A 104 -1.54 8.24 21.28
C ALA A 104 -0.08 8.71 21.36
N ILE A 105 0.42 9.42 20.34
CA ILE A 105 1.78 10.00 20.35
C ILE A 105 1.92 11.05 21.46
N GLU A 106 0.93 11.91 21.64
CA GLU A 106 0.92 12.94 22.69
C GLU A 106 0.87 12.34 24.10
N SER A 107 0.29 11.14 24.25
CA SER A 107 0.19 10.45 25.54
C SER A 107 1.52 9.87 26.07
N VAL A 108 2.58 9.84 25.25
CA VAL A 108 3.87 9.20 25.58
C VAL A 108 5.00 10.22 25.63
N CYS A 109 5.78 10.21 26.71
CA CYS A 109 6.97 11.05 26.84
C CYS A 109 8.22 10.32 26.33
N VAL A 110 8.67 10.69 25.12
CA VAL A 110 9.92 10.19 24.51
C VAL A 110 11.08 11.20 24.58
N ALA A 111 10.98 12.21 25.45
CA ALA A 111 12.00 13.27 25.58
C ALA A 111 13.33 12.78 26.16
N ASN A 112 13.31 11.69 26.94
CA ASN A 112 14.49 11.12 27.57
C ASN A 112 15.05 9.93 26.78
N HIS A 113 16.31 9.57 27.03
CA HIS A 113 16.98 8.47 26.35
C HIS A 113 16.19 7.15 26.51
N PRO A 114 16.07 6.29 25.47
CA PRO A 114 15.29 5.04 25.54
C PRO A 114 15.67 4.06 26.67
N ARG A 115 16.83 4.25 27.31
CA ARG A 115 17.30 3.42 28.44
C ARG A 115 16.63 3.78 29.76
N SER A 116 15.98 4.93 29.85
CA SER A 116 15.32 5.42 31.07
C SER A 116 13.80 5.22 31.06
N ILE A 117 13.26 4.54 30.03
CA ILE A 117 11.82 4.31 29.92
C ILE A 117 11.37 3.27 30.95
N ARG A 118 10.24 3.51 31.61
CA ARG A 118 9.63 2.50 32.49
C ARG A 118 8.87 1.49 31.63
N GLU A 119 8.73 0.25 32.10
CA GLU A 119 7.98 -0.77 31.35
C GLU A 119 6.52 -0.38 31.09
N SER A 120 5.87 0.38 32.00
CA SER A 120 4.53 0.93 31.77
C SER A 120 4.48 1.94 30.63
N ASP A 121 5.54 2.74 30.47
CA ASP A 121 5.63 3.75 29.40
C ASP A 121 5.97 3.09 28.07
N LYS A 122 6.64 1.93 28.11
CA LYS A 122 6.96 1.12 26.94
C LYS A 122 5.72 0.48 26.32
N GLN A 123 4.77 0.02 27.13
CA GLN A 123 3.47 -0.48 26.62
C GLN A 123 2.69 0.62 25.91
N ARG A 124 2.60 1.81 26.52
CA ARG A 124 1.94 2.98 25.87
C ARG A 124 2.66 3.40 24.60
N LEU A 125 3.99 3.32 24.57
CA LEU A 125 4.76 3.58 23.35
C LEU A 125 4.47 2.55 22.25
N GLU A 126 4.30 1.27 22.60
CA GLU A 126 3.90 0.23 21.65
C GLU A 126 2.50 0.52 21.07
N GLU A 127 1.54 0.91 21.92
CA GLU A 127 0.21 1.35 21.49
C GLU A 127 0.28 2.55 20.54
N ALA A 128 1.10 3.56 20.87
CA ALA A 128 1.31 4.71 19.99
C ALA A 128 1.93 4.34 18.63
N VAL A 129 2.82 3.34 18.61
CA VAL A 129 3.37 2.81 17.35
C VAL A 129 2.31 2.09 16.53
N LEU A 130 1.44 1.29 17.17
CA LEU A 130 0.33 0.62 16.48
C LEU A 130 -0.64 1.63 15.88
N GLN A 131 -1.03 2.66 16.64
CA GLN A 131 -1.89 3.73 16.15
C GLN A 131 -1.26 4.50 14.97
N ALA A 132 0.06 4.74 15.00
CA ALA A 132 0.76 5.31 13.86
C ALA A 132 0.75 4.39 12.63
N ILE A 133 0.81 3.06 12.82
CA ILE A 133 0.69 2.07 11.73
C ILE A 133 -0.73 2.09 11.15
N ASP A 134 -1.76 2.18 11.97
CA ASP A 134 -3.15 2.26 11.53
C ASP A 134 -3.39 3.53 10.68
N ALA A 135 -2.83 4.67 11.11
CA ALA A 135 -2.82 5.89 10.30
C ALA A 135 -2.08 5.74 8.96
N ILE A 136 -0.95 5.01 8.91
CA ILE A 136 -0.24 4.70 7.65
C ILE A 136 -1.11 3.86 6.72
N VAL A 137 -1.80 2.85 7.24
CA VAL A 137 -2.71 2.00 6.46
C VAL A 137 -3.87 2.83 5.91
N ALA A 138 -4.51 3.64 6.74
CA ALA A 138 -5.64 4.48 6.35
C ALA A 138 -5.25 5.53 5.30
N LEU A 139 -4.14 6.25 5.51
CA LEU A 139 -3.59 7.18 4.52
C LEU A 139 -3.28 6.48 3.19
N THR A 140 -2.77 5.25 3.23
CA THR A 140 -2.49 4.47 2.02
C THR A 140 -3.78 4.14 1.27
N GLN A 141 -4.83 3.71 1.96
CA GLN A 141 -6.15 3.49 1.34
C GLN A 141 -6.69 4.78 0.73
N TYR A 142 -6.65 5.88 1.49
CA TYR A 142 -7.14 7.18 1.03
C TYR A 142 -6.45 7.63 -0.25
N VAL A 143 -5.12 7.65 -0.27
CA VAL A 143 -4.38 8.06 -1.48
C VAL A 143 -4.68 7.13 -2.65
N ALA A 144 -4.77 5.82 -2.41
CA ALA A 144 -5.08 4.84 -3.46
C ALA A 144 -6.47 5.08 -4.06
N VAL A 145 -7.50 5.19 -3.22
CA VAL A 145 -8.89 5.43 -3.64
C VAL A 145 -9.03 6.78 -4.34
N ILE A 146 -8.50 7.86 -3.76
CA ILE A 146 -8.58 9.20 -4.36
C ILE A 146 -7.86 9.24 -5.72
N CYS A 147 -6.69 8.62 -5.84
CA CYS A 147 -5.98 8.56 -7.12
C CYS A 147 -6.80 7.83 -8.18
N THR A 148 -7.43 6.71 -7.83
CA THR A 148 -8.23 5.92 -8.76
C THR A 148 -9.54 6.63 -9.13
N GLU A 149 -10.32 7.15 -8.16
CA GLU A 149 -11.63 7.75 -8.41
C GLU A 149 -11.55 9.11 -9.12
N TYR A 150 -10.53 9.92 -8.83
CA TYR A 150 -10.38 11.26 -9.40
C TYR A 150 -9.40 11.30 -10.60
N GLY A 151 -8.85 10.16 -11.00
CA GLY A 151 -7.94 10.07 -12.15
C GLY A 151 -6.56 10.69 -11.91
N PHE A 152 -6.17 10.95 -10.66
CA PHE A 152 -4.79 11.34 -10.37
C PHE A 152 -3.86 10.15 -10.56
N SER A 153 -2.78 10.34 -11.32
CA SER A 153 -1.79 9.28 -11.51
C SER A 153 -1.05 9.00 -10.20
N TRP A 154 -1.31 7.83 -9.60
CA TRP A 154 -0.63 7.29 -8.43
C TRP A 154 0.88 7.39 -8.59
N PHE A 155 1.40 6.88 -9.71
CA PHE A 155 2.82 6.91 -10.02
C PHE A 155 3.40 8.34 -10.02
N LYS A 156 2.74 9.28 -10.71
CA LYS A 156 3.21 10.67 -10.77
C LYS A 156 3.13 11.36 -9.40
N MET A 157 2.13 11.05 -8.57
CA MET A 157 2.04 11.59 -7.20
C MET A 157 3.24 11.16 -6.35
N TRP A 158 3.61 9.88 -6.39
CA TRP A 158 4.81 9.38 -5.70
C TRP A 158 6.11 9.94 -6.27
N GLN A 159 6.24 10.08 -7.59
CA GLN A 159 7.39 10.75 -8.21
C GLN A 159 7.52 12.22 -7.76
N LYS A 160 6.41 12.96 -7.75
CA LYS A 160 6.36 14.36 -7.27
C LYS A 160 6.76 14.43 -5.81
N HIS A 161 6.29 13.51 -4.98
CA HIS A 161 6.68 13.44 -3.57
C HIS A 161 8.18 13.14 -3.42
N ARG A 162 8.72 12.16 -4.14
CA ARG A 162 10.15 11.82 -4.12
C ARG A 162 11.03 12.98 -4.56
N ALA A 163 10.65 13.69 -5.62
CA ALA A 163 11.36 14.89 -6.09
C ALA A 163 11.35 16.01 -5.03
N LYS A 164 10.22 16.21 -4.32
CA LYS A 164 10.12 17.15 -3.19
C LYS A 164 11.05 16.77 -2.04
N LEU A 165 11.18 15.48 -1.72
CA LEU A 165 12.12 15.02 -0.67
C LEU A 165 13.58 15.26 -1.08
N GLN A 166 13.93 15.00 -2.35
CA GLN A 166 15.25 15.28 -2.90
C GLN A 166 15.58 16.78 -2.88
N SER A 167 14.64 17.63 -3.28
CA SER A 167 14.85 19.08 -3.31
C SER A 167 15.05 19.67 -1.92
N LYS A 168 14.46 19.06 -0.88
CA LYS A 168 14.65 19.45 0.52
C LYS A 168 15.91 18.84 1.16
N GLY A 169 16.66 18.01 0.44
CA GLY A 169 17.82 17.30 0.99
C GLY A 169 17.47 16.21 2.00
N PHE A 170 16.20 15.81 2.10
CA PHE A 170 15.77 14.74 2.99
C PHE A 170 16.21 13.35 2.50
N ILE A 171 16.43 13.21 1.19
CA ILE A 171 16.98 11.98 0.58
C ILE A 171 18.00 12.34 -0.52
N ARG A 172 18.94 11.42 -0.78
CA ARG A 172 19.92 11.53 -1.86
C ARG A 172 19.28 11.20 -3.23
N LYS A 173 19.92 11.67 -4.30
CA LYS A 173 19.54 11.33 -5.68
C LYS A 173 19.95 9.91 -6.02
#